data_AF-A0A553QXD4-F1
#
_entry.id   AF-A0A553QXD4-F1
#
_cell.length_a   1.000
_cell.length_b   1.000
_cell.length_c   1.000
_cell.angle_alpha   90.00
_cell.angle_beta   90.00
_cell.angle_gamma   90.00
#
_symmetry.space_group_name_H-M   'P 1'
#
loop_
_entity.id
_entity.type
_entity.pdbx_description
1 polymer ?
#
loop_
_entity_poly.entity_id
_entity_poly.type
_entity_poly.pdbx_seq_one_letter_code
_entity_poly.pdbx_strand_id
1 'polypeptide(L)'
;INLQRRMRVTGVITQGAKRIGSPEYVKSYKVAYSDDGKNWRTYKVKGSDEDIIFRGNIDNNTPFANSFTPPVEAQYVRLYPQVCRRHCTLRMELLGCELSGCSEPMGMKSGHIQDYQITASSIFRTLNIDMFTWEPGKARLDKQGKVNAWTSGHSDQSQWLQ
;
A
#
# COMPACT_ATOMS: atom_id res chain seq x y z
N ILE A 1 -14.54 1.98 4.74
CA ILE A 1 -13.68 1.19 3.83
C ILE A 1 -14.02 -0.28 4.03
N ASN A 2 -14.31 -1.02 2.96
CA ASN A 2 -14.47 -2.48 2.97
C ASN A 2 -13.22 -3.08 2.30
N LEU A 3 -12.43 -3.85 3.04
CA LEU A 3 -11.19 -4.46 2.58
C LEU A 3 -11.42 -5.74 1.76
N GLN A 4 -12.69 -6.13 1.52
CA GLN A 4 -13.14 -7.35 0.83
C GLN A 4 -12.79 -8.67 1.53
N ARG A 5 -11.74 -8.68 2.36
CA ARG A 5 -11.30 -9.81 3.19
C ARG A 5 -10.95 -9.31 4.58
N ARG A 6 -10.88 -10.22 5.54
CA ARG A 6 -10.46 -9.90 6.91
C ARG A 6 -8.93 -9.71 6.95
N MET A 7 -8.49 -8.53 7.35
CA MET A 7 -7.09 -8.11 7.31
C MET A 7 -6.61 -7.74 8.71
N ARG A 8 -5.29 -7.79 8.93
CA ARG A 8 -4.63 -7.18 10.09
C ARG A 8 -4.19 -5.76 9.73
N VAL A 9 -4.92 -4.77 10.23
CA VAL A 9 -4.66 -3.35 10.04
C VAL A 9 -3.74 -2.86 11.16
N THR A 10 -2.57 -2.38 10.79
CA THR A 10 -1.50 -1.97 11.72
C THR A 10 -1.41 -0.46 11.88
N GLY A 11 -2.07 0.32 11.02
CA GLY A 11 -2.08 1.77 11.14
C GLY A 11 -2.76 2.47 9.98
N VAL A 12 -2.65 3.79 9.96
CA VAL A 12 -3.18 4.65 8.91
C VAL A 12 -2.25 5.83 8.68
N ILE A 13 -2.03 6.17 7.41
CA ILE A 13 -1.40 7.42 6.99
C ILE A 13 -2.50 8.37 6.54
N THR A 14 -2.42 9.62 6.97
CA THR A 14 -3.39 10.67 6.66
C THR A 14 -2.72 11.89 6.03
N GLN A 15 -3.42 12.56 5.12
CA GLN A 15 -3.04 13.81 4.45
C GLN A 15 -4.28 14.69 4.27
N GLY A 16 -4.10 16.00 4.16
CA GLY A 16 -5.16 16.94 3.80
C GLY A 16 -5.27 17.21 2.31
N ALA A 17 -5.92 18.32 1.93
CA ALA A 17 -5.85 18.88 0.58
C ALA A 17 -5.96 20.40 0.61
N LYS A 18 -5.93 21.03 -0.57
CA LYS A 18 -6.04 22.48 -0.73
C LYS A 18 -7.14 22.80 -1.72
N ARG A 19 -8.06 23.69 -1.33
CA ARG A 19 -9.13 24.22 -2.18
C ARG A 19 -8.92 25.71 -2.36
N ILE A 20 -8.66 26.20 -3.58
CA ILE A 20 -8.51 27.64 -3.88
C ILE A 20 -7.63 28.38 -2.86
N GLY A 21 -6.35 28.02 -2.77
CA GLY A 21 -5.45 28.68 -1.80
C GLY A 21 -5.60 28.21 -0.34
N SER A 22 -6.71 27.57 0.00
CA SER A 22 -7.10 27.28 1.38
C SER A 22 -6.79 25.83 1.79
N PRO A 23 -5.90 25.60 2.79
CA PRO A 23 -5.64 24.25 3.29
C PRO A 23 -6.83 23.73 4.09
N GLU A 24 -7.17 22.47 3.87
CA GLU A 24 -8.25 21.73 4.52
C GLU A 24 -7.72 20.36 4.95
N TYR A 25 -7.95 19.99 6.21
CA TYR A 25 -7.45 18.71 6.74
C TYR A 25 -8.13 18.35 8.05
N VAL A 26 -8.08 17.06 8.39
CA VAL A 26 -8.50 16.54 9.70
C VAL A 26 -7.35 16.71 10.70
N LYS A 27 -7.63 17.39 11.82
CA LYS A 27 -6.68 17.63 12.94
C LYS A 27 -6.70 16.51 13.98
N SER A 28 -7.84 15.84 14.14
CA SER A 28 -7.97 14.65 15.00
C SER A 28 -9.14 13.77 14.55
N TYR A 29 -9.06 12.47 14.84
CA TYR A 29 -10.08 11.51 14.43
C TYR A 29 -10.13 10.30 15.37
N LYS A 30 -11.27 9.62 15.38
CA LYS A 30 -11.43 8.27 15.98
C LYS A 30 -11.41 7.22 14.87
N VAL A 31 -11.08 5.99 15.23
CA VAL A 31 -11.12 4.84 14.32
C VAL A 31 -12.13 3.84 14.85
N ALA A 32 -12.98 3.33 13.97
CA ALA A 32 -13.84 2.19 14.25
C ALA A 32 -13.66 1.09 13.22
N TYR A 33 -13.92 -0.14 13.64
CA TYR A 33 -13.73 -1.32 12.82
C TYR A 33 -14.86 -2.33 13.06
N SER A 34 -15.04 -3.23 12.09
CA SER A 34 -16.09 -4.23 12.08
C SER A 34 -15.71 -5.42 11.19
N ASP A 35 -16.20 -6.60 11.53
CA ASP A 35 -16.07 -7.80 10.69
C ASP A 35 -17.26 -7.96 9.72
N ASP A 36 -18.43 -7.38 10.03
CA ASP A 36 -19.68 -7.58 9.29
C ASP A 36 -20.28 -6.30 8.66
N GLY A 37 -19.68 -5.15 8.95
CA GLY A 37 -20.15 -3.83 8.51
C GLY A 37 -21.39 -3.32 9.23
N LYS A 38 -21.96 -4.09 10.17
CA LYS A 38 -23.17 -3.78 10.95
C LYS A 38 -22.83 -3.44 12.40
N ASN A 39 -22.04 -4.29 13.04
CA ASN A 39 -21.61 -4.13 14.42
C ASN A 39 -20.23 -3.47 14.48
N TRP A 40 -20.18 -2.24 15.00
CA TRP A 40 -18.97 -1.42 15.00
C TRP A 40 -18.36 -1.32 16.40
N ARG A 41 -17.02 -1.45 16.45
CA ARG A 41 -16.23 -1.23 17.66
C ARG A 41 -15.28 -0.06 17.42
N THR A 42 -15.18 0.87 18.37
CA THR A 42 -14.17 1.92 18.35
C THR A 42 -12.84 1.41 18.89
N TYR A 43 -11.75 1.98 18.38
CA TYR A 43 -10.40 1.72 18.88
C TYR A 43 -10.20 2.44 20.23
N LYS A 44 -9.81 1.68 21.25
CA LYS A 44 -9.80 2.14 22.65
C LYS A 44 -8.39 2.30 23.21
N VAL A 45 -8.27 3.13 24.25
CA VAL A 45 -7.05 3.26 25.05
C VAL A 45 -6.78 1.92 25.75
N LYS A 46 -5.52 1.48 25.76
CA LYS A 46 -5.14 0.20 26.39
C LYS A 46 -5.50 0.22 27.89
N GLY A 47 -6.36 -0.71 28.31
CA GLY A 47 -6.78 -0.84 29.71
C GLY A 47 -7.89 0.12 30.15
N SER A 48 -8.53 0.84 29.21
CA SER A 48 -9.65 1.74 29.49
C SER A 48 -10.80 1.50 28.50
N ASP A 49 -12.01 1.92 28.87
CA ASP A 49 -13.17 1.91 27.98
C ASP A 49 -13.24 3.13 27.05
N GLU A 50 -12.33 4.09 27.25
CA GLU A 50 -12.28 5.33 26.47
C GLU A 50 -11.78 5.11 25.04
N ASP A 51 -12.45 5.76 24.09
CA ASP A 51 -12.01 5.81 22.70
C ASP A 51 -10.70 6.59 22.56
N ILE A 52 -9.75 6.05 21.78
CA ILE A 52 -8.57 6.81 21.38
C ILE A 52 -8.97 7.93 20.40
N ILE A 53 -8.44 9.13 20.65
CA ILE A 53 -8.44 10.24 19.69
C ILE A 53 -7.05 10.31 19.07
N PHE A 54 -6.94 9.91 17.81
CA PHE A 54 -5.71 10.02 17.06
C PHE A 54 -5.48 11.46 16.63
N ARG A 55 -4.22 11.91 16.72
CA ARG A 55 -3.78 13.17 16.14
C ARG A 55 -3.70 13.02 14.62
N GLY A 56 -4.32 13.94 13.88
CA GLY A 56 -4.27 14.02 12.43
C GLY A 56 -3.19 14.98 11.93
N ASN A 57 -3.45 15.61 10.79
CA ASN A 57 -2.50 16.47 10.10
C ASN A 57 -2.38 17.87 10.73
N ILE A 58 -1.22 18.50 10.50
CA ILE A 58 -0.95 19.90 10.84
C ILE A 58 -1.00 20.83 9.62
N ASP A 59 -0.97 20.26 8.41
CA ASP A 59 -1.04 20.96 7.12
C ASP A 59 -1.78 20.10 6.08
N ASN A 60 -1.84 20.55 4.82
CA ASN A 60 -2.56 19.86 3.77
C ASN A 60 -1.76 18.80 2.98
N ASN A 61 -0.44 18.71 3.12
CA ASN A 61 0.41 17.93 2.22
C ASN A 61 1.33 16.92 2.91
N THR A 62 1.75 17.17 4.14
CA THR A 62 2.65 16.28 4.88
C THR A 62 1.87 15.04 5.34
N PRO A 63 2.26 13.83 4.89
CA PRO A 63 1.66 12.60 5.41
C PRO A 63 1.96 12.45 6.90
N PHE A 64 0.95 12.08 7.68
CA PHE A 64 1.05 11.82 9.10
C PHE A 64 0.57 10.40 9.40
N ALA A 65 1.46 9.57 9.96
CA ALA A 65 1.20 8.16 10.25
C ALA A 65 0.83 7.95 11.72
N ASN A 66 -0.22 7.17 11.95
CA ASN A 66 -0.58 6.66 13.27
C ASN A 66 -0.60 5.12 13.24
N SER A 67 0.10 4.50 14.17
CA SER A 67 0.10 3.05 14.35
C SER A 67 -0.99 2.62 15.33
N PHE A 68 -1.54 1.44 15.10
CA PHE A 68 -2.48 0.76 15.99
C PHE A 68 -1.71 -0.27 16.81
N THR A 69 -1.58 0.01 18.11
CA THR A 69 -0.96 -0.89 19.08
C THR A 69 -1.97 -1.20 20.20
N PRO A 70 -2.61 -2.39 20.20
CA PRO A 70 -2.39 -3.51 19.29
C PRO A 70 -3.00 -3.32 17.87
N PRO A 71 -2.51 -4.06 16.85
CA PRO A 71 -3.12 -4.08 15.52
C PRO A 71 -4.60 -4.51 15.58
N VAL A 72 -5.39 -4.03 14.61
CA VAL A 72 -6.82 -4.33 14.50
C VAL A 72 -7.04 -5.42 13.45
N GLU A 73 -7.78 -6.46 13.79
CA GLU A 73 -8.23 -7.47 12.83
C GLU A 73 -9.68 -7.17 12.42
N ALA A 74 -9.90 -6.82 11.16
CA ALA A 74 -11.22 -6.41 10.66
C ALA A 74 -11.32 -6.53 9.14
N GLN A 75 -12.54 -6.59 8.61
CA GLN A 75 -12.83 -6.41 7.19
C GLN A 75 -13.22 -4.96 6.87
N TYR A 76 -13.87 -4.27 7.80
CA TYR A 76 -14.38 -2.92 7.62
C TYR A 76 -13.69 -1.95 8.57
N VAL A 77 -13.29 -0.81 8.05
CA VAL A 77 -12.66 0.28 8.82
C VAL A 77 -13.37 1.60 8.51
N ARG A 78 -13.59 2.43 9.52
CA ARG A 78 -14.10 3.81 9.42
C ARG A 78 -13.18 4.75 10.20
N LEU A 79 -12.83 5.87 9.58
CA LEU A 79 -12.32 7.04 10.30
C LEU A 79 -13.49 7.99 10.57
N TYR A 80 -13.57 8.47 11.81
CA TYR A 80 -14.52 9.50 12.23
C TYR A 80 -13.75 10.78 12.58
N PRO A 81 -13.69 11.77 11.67
CA PRO A 81 -13.10 13.06 11.98
C PRO A 81 -13.74 13.67 13.23
N GLN A 82 -12.92 14.19 14.14
CA GLN A 82 -13.39 14.87 15.36
C GLN A 82 -13.20 16.38 15.24
N VAL A 83 -11.99 16.81 14.85
CA VAL A 83 -11.65 18.22 14.66
C VAL A 83 -11.04 18.40 13.27
N CYS A 84 -11.50 19.40 12.54
CA CYS A 84 -11.08 19.68 11.17
C CYS A 84 -10.67 21.15 11.03
N ARG A 85 -9.74 21.44 10.11
CA ARG A 85 -9.47 22.81 9.66
C ARG A 85 -10.34 23.12 8.46
N ARG A 86 -11.27 24.06 8.60
CA ARG A 86 -12.26 24.48 7.60
C ARG A 86 -13.25 23.38 7.23
N HIS A 87 -12.80 22.38 6.47
CA HIS A 87 -13.58 21.21 6.09
C HIS A 87 -12.83 19.92 6.47
N CYS A 88 -13.59 18.86 6.74
CA CYS A 88 -13.04 17.54 7.05
C CYS A 88 -12.58 16.86 5.77
N THR A 89 -11.43 17.29 5.28
CA THR A 89 -10.82 16.80 4.04
C THR A 89 -9.69 15.82 4.35
N LEU A 90 -9.68 14.67 3.68
CA LEU A 90 -8.77 13.57 3.97
C LEU A 90 -8.34 12.85 2.69
N ARG A 91 -7.04 12.64 2.54
CA ARG A 91 -6.42 11.58 1.75
C ARG A 91 -5.83 10.59 2.74
N MET A 92 -5.97 9.28 2.51
CA MET A 92 -5.48 8.29 3.47
C MET A 92 -5.01 7.01 2.81
N GLU A 93 -4.12 6.31 3.50
CA GLU A 93 -3.67 4.96 3.18
C GLU A 93 -3.78 4.09 4.44
N LEU A 94 -4.33 2.88 4.33
CA LEU A 94 -4.39 1.93 5.43
C LEU A 94 -3.17 1.02 5.37
N LEU A 95 -2.49 0.87 6.51
CA LEU A 95 -1.34 -0.02 6.63
C LEU A 95 -1.81 -1.35 7.23
N GLY A 96 -1.34 -2.47 6.69
CA GLY A 96 -1.70 -3.80 7.17
C GLY A 96 -1.22 -4.93 6.29
N CYS A 97 -1.62 -6.15 6.64
CA CYS A 97 -1.34 -7.38 5.91
C CYS A 97 -2.50 -8.37 6.00
N GLU A 98 -2.54 -9.36 5.10
CA GLU A 98 -3.45 -10.50 5.22
C GLU A 98 -3.13 -11.32 6.48
N LEU A 99 -4.16 -11.90 7.10
CA LEU A 99 -4.00 -12.75 8.28
C LEU A 99 -3.19 -14.03 7.99
N SER A 100 -3.23 -14.51 6.74
CA SER A 100 -2.49 -15.68 6.26
C SER A 100 -1.01 -15.40 5.94
N GLY A 101 -0.53 -14.15 6.06
CA GLY A 101 0.89 -13.82 5.87
C GLY A 101 1.37 -13.79 4.41
N CYS A 102 0.47 -13.84 3.41
CA CYS A 102 0.84 -13.93 1.99
C CYS A 102 1.07 -12.57 1.28
N SER A 103 1.08 -11.46 2.02
CA SER A 103 1.18 -10.11 1.41
C SER A 103 2.60 -9.57 1.27
N GLU A 104 3.60 -10.27 1.84
CA GLU A 104 4.99 -9.85 1.74
C GLU A 104 5.56 -10.20 0.37
N PRO A 105 6.34 -9.30 -0.26
CA PRO A 105 6.93 -9.57 -1.56
C PRO A 105 7.91 -10.75 -1.46
N MET A 106 7.76 -11.73 -2.34
CA MET A 106 8.63 -12.92 -2.42
C MET A 106 10.06 -12.64 -2.91
N GLY A 107 10.38 -11.37 -3.15
CA GLY A 107 11.76 -10.93 -3.39
C GLY A 107 12.17 -10.72 -4.85
N MET A 108 11.22 -10.62 -5.78
CA MET A 108 11.49 -10.17 -7.15
C MET A 108 12.13 -8.79 -7.18
N LYS A 109 11.54 -7.81 -6.48
CA LYS A 109 12.07 -6.43 -6.40
C LYS A 109 13.37 -6.33 -5.59
N SER A 110 13.45 -7.04 -4.46
CA SER A 110 14.60 -6.95 -3.56
C SER A 110 15.84 -7.69 -4.05
N GLY A 111 15.70 -8.56 -5.05
CA GLY A 111 16.80 -9.41 -5.53
C GLY A 111 17.03 -10.67 -4.70
N HIS A 112 16.09 -11.04 -3.83
CA HIS A 112 16.17 -12.32 -3.10
C HIS A 112 16.08 -13.50 -4.08
N ILE A 113 15.12 -13.44 -5.00
CA ILE A 113 15.07 -14.36 -6.15
C ILE A 113 16.23 -13.96 -7.06
N GLN A 114 17.17 -14.85 -7.31
CA GLN A 114 18.37 -14.60 -8.11
C GLN A 114 18.06 -14.67 -9.62
N ASP A 115 18.87 -14.00 -10.45
CA ASP A 115 18.62 -13.92 -11.90
C ASP A 115 18.58 -15.30 -12.58
N TYR A 116 19.38 -16.27 -12.12
CA TYR A 116 19.37 -17.64 -12.65
C TYR A 116 18.07 -18.40 -12.38
N GLN A 117 17.27 -17.95 -11.41
CA GLN A 117 15.97 -18.56 -11.08
C GLN A 117 14.85 -18.04 -12.00
N ILE A 118 15.14 -17.04 -12.84
CA ILE A 118 14.18 -16.39 -13.71
C ILE A 118 14.56 -16.70 -15.16
N THR A 119 13.67 -17.40 -15.85
CA THR A 119 13.82 -17.94 -17.20
C THR A 119 12.66 -17.47 -18.08
N ALA A 120 12.80 -17.57 -19.39
CA ALA A 120 11.73 -17.22 -20.32
C ALA A 120 11.79 -18.09 -21.57
N SER A 121 10.65 -18.16 -22.25
CA SER A 121 10.50 -18.72 -23.59
C SER A 121 11.51 -18.20 -24.61
N SER A 122 11.72 -16.88 -24.63
CA SER A 122 12.60 -16.20 -25.57
C SER A 122 13.03 -14.83 -25.05
N ILE A 123 14.02 -14.22 -25.71
CA ILE A 123 14.58 -12.92 -25.36
C ILE A 123 14.75 -12.05 -26.60
N PHE A 124 14.43 -10.76 -26.49
CA PHE A 124 14.74 -9.77 -27.51
C PHE A 124 16.14 -9.19 -27.30
N ARG A 125 16.95 -9.18 -28.37
CA ARG A 125 18.29 -8.60 -28.38
C ARG A 125 18.28 -7.34 -29.22
N THR A 126 18.53 -6.19 -28.59
CA THR A 126 18.64 -4.92 -29.33
C THR A 126 19.97 -4.90 -30.10
N LEU A 127 19.91 -4.84 -31.43
CA LEU A 127 21.09 -4.80 -32.31
C LEU A 127 22.05 -6.01 -32.14
N ASN A 128 21.58 -7.14 -31.60
CA ASN A 128 22.42 -8.29 -31.24
C ASN A 128 23.61 -7.97 -30.30
N ILE A 129 23.48 -6.93 -29.47
CA ILE A 129 24.49 -6.55 -28.47
C ILE A 129 24.05 -7.05 -27.09
N ASP A 130 24.87 -7.88 -26.44
CA ASP A 130 24.54 -8.51 -25.16
C ASP A 130 24.17 -7.49 -24.07
N MET A 131 24.89 -6.35 -24.02
CA MET A 131 24.62 -5.25 -23.08
C MET A 131 23.20 -4.66 -23.21
N PHE A 132 22.55 -4.79 -24.37
CA PHE A 132 21.21 -4.29 -24.64
C PHE A 132 20.15 -5.41 -24.77
N THR A 133 20.41 -6.56 -24.17
CA THR A 133 19.49 -7.71 -24.16
C THR A 133 18.45 -7.58 -23.06
N TRP A 134 17.18 -7.83 -23.39
CA TRP A 134 16.04 -7.74 -22.49
C TRP A 134 15.81 -9.07 -21.74
N GLU A 135 16.78 -9.45 -20.93
CA GLU A 135 16.83 -10.74 -20.22
C GLU A 135 15.73 -10.92 -19.17
N PRO A 136 15.32 -12.17 -18.88
CA PRO A 136 14.30 -12.47 -17.87
C PRO A 136 14.63 -11.93 -16.47
N GLY A 137 15.90 -11.97 -16.05
CA GLY A 137 16.35 -11.42 -14.75
C GLY A 137 16.10 -9.91 -14.57
N LYS A 138 15.83 -9.18 -15.65
CA LYS A 138 15.51 -7.74 -15.62
C LYS A 138 14.02 -7.47 -15.37
N ALA A 139 13.14 -8.49 -15.37
CA ALA A 139 11.70 -8.38 -15.12
C ALA A 139 11.34 -8.10 -13.64
N ARG A 140 12.00 -7.12 -13.02
CA ARG A 140 11.83 -6.79 -11.60
C ARG A 140 11.11 -5.46 -11.45
N LEU A 141 10.12 -5.43 -10.54
CA LEU A 141 9.39 -4.20 -10.23
C LEU A 141 10.36 -3.08 -9.80
N ASP A 142 10.13 -1.87 -10.30
CA ASP A 142 10.95 -0.65 -10.09
C ASP A 142 12.41 -0.71 -10.61
N LYS A 143 12.77 -1.71 -11.43
CA LYS A 143 14.09 -1.76 -12.07
C LYS A 143 14.30 -0.51 -12.94
N GLN A 144 15.43 0.18 -12.71
CA GLN A 144 15.84 1.36 -13.46
C GLN A 144 16.94 1.02 -14.48
N GLY A 145 17.11 1.88 -15.48
CA GLY A 145 18.14 1.75 -16.52
C GLY A 145 17.56 1.78 -17.94
N LYS A 146 18.43 1.78 -18.95
CA LYS A 146 18.02 1.81 -20.37
C LYS A 146 17.37 0.49 -20.82
N VAL A 147 17.80 -0.62 -20.22
CA VAL A 147 17.23 -1.96 -20.43
C VAL A 147 16.91 -2.51 -19.04
N ASN A 148 15.64 -2.47 -18.70
CA ASN A 148 15.14 -2.62 -17.33
C ASN A 148 13.88 -3.48 -17.22
N ALA A 149 13.60 -4.28 -18.25
CA ALA A 149 12.49 -5.22 -18.29
C ALA A 149 12.91 -6.48 -19.07
N TRP A 150 12.04 -7.48 -19.06
CA TRP A 150 12.10 -8.59 -20.01
C TRP A 150 11.28 -8.25 -21.26
N THR A 151 11.73 -8.74 -22.41
CA THR A 151 10.97 -8.67 -23.67
C THR A 151 11.17 -9.96 -24.41
N SER A 152 10.08 -10.60 -24.82
CA SER A 152 10.11 -11.80 -25.65
C SER A 152 10.69 -11.51 -27.03
N GLY A 153 11.35 -12.49 -27.64
CA GLY A 153 11.89 -12.37 -29.00
C GLY A 153 10.79 -12.26 -30.07
N HIS A 154 9.60 -12.79 -29.79
CA HIS A 154 8.43 -12.74 -30.68
C HIS A 154 7.22 -12.13 -29.97
N SER A 155 6.33 -11.50 -30.75
CA SER A 155 5.07 -10.93 -30.25
C SER A 155 3.91 -11.87 -30.61
N ASP A 156 3.79 -12.95 -29.85
CA ASP A 156 2.71 -13.93 -29.98
C ASP A 156 2.19 -14.37 -28.60
N GLN A 157 1.11 -15.15 -28.58
CA GLN A 157 0.45 -15.61 -27.35
C GLN A 157 1.11 -16.84 -26.70
N SER A 158 2.21 -17.36 -27.26
CA SER A 158 2.91 -18.55 -26.75
C SER A 158 4.09 -18.23 -25.84
N GLN A 159 4.44 -16.94 -25.71
CA GLN A 159 5.58 -16.50 -24.89
C GLN A 159 5.27 -16.54 -23.39
N TRP A 160 6.25 -16.94 -22.60
CA TRP A 160 6.18 -17.05 -21.15
C TRP A 160 7.47 -16.59 -20.45
N LEU A 161 7.33 -16.23 -19.17
CA LEU A 161 8.37 -15.90 -18.19
C LEU A 161 8.11 -16.78 -16.95
N GLN A 162 9.15 -17.42 -16.43
CA GLN A 162 9.09 -18.38 -15.32
C GLN A 162 10.21 -18.12 -14.33
#